data_AF-A0A9D6YVF9-F1
#
_entry.id   AF-A0A9D6YVF9-F1
#
_cell.length_a   1.000
_cell.length_b   1.000
_cell.length_c   1.000
_cell.angle_alpha   90.00
_cell.angle_beta   90.00
_cell.angle_gamma   90.00
#
_symmetry.space_group_name_H-M   'P 1'
#
loop_
_entity.id
_entity.type
_entity.pdbx_description
1 polymer ?
#
loop_
_entity_poly.entity_id
_entity_poly.type
_entity_poly.pdbx_seq_one_letter_code
_entity_poly.pdbx_strand_id
1 'polypeptide(L)'
;LNLGLELDIPNSVLSSGTSALYHAGLEYSPVKNIALRAGLNQEAGGNGFTMGLGLTNGGFRFDYAYVQRPGLPGDIPHYFTLSYVGEKSTIVSRKLKRVEPSVKFYNPANRLITDQDSVAVSAEVRAVRVMDQKTVWSIAVISATEEIREVSEIVDLTGISLNGKIIGSGQPGTIETVVSLEAGRNVIAITGRTPDEHMAASSEIKVLRFAPFSDAPINYWAIKPIALLVTLDIVKGFPRNLFMPEKGITRAELVTLLVRSLNISQQTLNNHYLRIFNDVPLSHWANKFVGYGSSVKFAAGYPDGTFKPDKTLTRAEGVVILARYAGLNEAAISISPFTDLKLNFWANKHIAAAKAAGMLKYLEGQEFSPDRKLTRAEACEILYRVPLIKNKVDRFWETGLTSGTQ
;
A
#
# COMPACT_ATOMS: atom_id res chain seq x y z
N LEU A 1 -29.89 -43.60 18.41
CA LEU A 1 -29.52 -44.31 19.66
C LEU A 1 -28.07 -43.97 19.97
N ASN A 2 -27.79 -43.24 21.05
CA ASN A 2 -26.42 -43.00 21.50
C ASN A 2 -26.12 -44.05 22.57
N LEU A 3 -25.50 -45.15 22.15
CA LEU A 3 -25.04 -46.22 23.03
C LEU A 3 -23.53 -46.10 23.15
N GLY A 4 -23.01 -45.88 24.35
CA GLY A 4 -21.58 -45.86 24.64
C GLY A 4 -21.16 -47.12 25.40
N LEU A 5 -20.02 -47.71 25.04
CA LEU A 5 -19.42 -48.82 25.76
C LEU A 5 -18.04 -48.38 26.23
N GLU A 6 -17.82 -48.41 27.54
CA GLU A 6 -16.58 -47.95 28.17
C GLU A 6 -15.91 -49.12 28.89
N LEU A 7 -14.62 -49.29 28.63
CA LEU A 7 -13.80 -50.36 29.19
C LEU A 7 -12.49 -49.74 29.67
N ASP A 8 -12.32 -49.68 30.99
CA ASP A 8 -11.19 -49.00 31.61
C ASP A 8 -10.16 -50.02 32.11
N ILE A 9 -8.89 -49.84 31.72
CA ILE A 9 -7.78 -50.74 32.06
C ILE A 9 -6.72 -49.92 32.80
N PRO A 10 -6.56 -50.08 34.13
CA PRO A 10 -5.62 -49.26 34.89
C PRO A 10 -4.16 -49.55 34.53
N ASN A 11 -3.34 -48.50 34.43
CA ASN A 11 -1.91 -48.57 34.06
C ASN A 11 -0.98 -49.24 35.10
N SER A 12 -1.48 -49.69 36.26
CA SER A 12 -0.66 -50.24 37.34
C SER A 12 -0.27 -51.72 37.18
N VAL A 13 -0.45 -52.31 35.99
CA VAL A 13 -0.23 -53.74 35.74
C VAL A 13 1.27 -54.11 35.56
N LEU A 14 2.20 -53.15 35.58
CA LEU A 14 3.60 -53.43 35.21
C LEU A 14 4.60 -53.66 36.35
N SER A 15 4.26 -53.60 37.65
CA SER A 15 5.29 -53.81 38.68
C SER A 15 4.94 -54.48 40.03
N SER A 16 3.70 -54.88 40.29
CA SER A 16 3.40 -55.69 41.48
C SER A 16 2.22 -56.59 41.20
N GLY A 17 2.33 -57.90 41.48
CA GLY A 17 1.38 -58.96 41.12
C GLY A 17 -0.02 -58.89 41.75
N THR A 18 -0.69 -57.75 41.64
CA THR A 18 -2.11 -57.52 41.92
C THR A 18 -2.91 -57.68 40.62
N SER A 19 -4.00 -58.44 40.67
CA SER A 19 -4.92 -58.66 39.54
C SER A 19 -5.45 -57.33 38.98
N ALA A 20 -5.48 -57.19 37.65
CA ALA A 20 -6.12 -56.07 36.99
C ALA A 20 -7.62 -56.06 37.33
N LEU A 21 -8.13 -54.92 37.81
CA LEU A 21 -9.55 -54.70 38.06
C LEU A 21 -10.16 -54.09 36.79
N TYR A 22 -11.21 -54.73 36.25
CA TYR A 22 -11.91 -54.26 35.06
C TYR A 22 -13.19 -53.50 35.44
N HIS A 23 -13.44 -52.41 34.71
CA HIS A 23 -14.74 -51.73 34.70
C HIS A 23 -15.34 -51.84 33.30
N ALA A 24 -16.58 -52.30 33.20
CA ALA A 24 -17.32 -52.34 31.95
C ALA A 24 -18.68 -51.67 32.14
N GLY A 25 -18.96 -50.63 31.35
CA GLY A 25 -20.15 -49.80 31.48
C GLY A 25 -20.91 -49.60 30.17
N LEU A 26 -22.22 -49.40 30.31
CA LEU A 26 -23.12 -48.93 29.25
C LEU A 26 -23.68 -47.55 29.64
N GLU A 27 -23.59 -46.59 28.72
CA GLU A 27 -24.31 -45.32 28.80
C GLU A 27 -25.44 -45.29 27.77
N TYR A 28 -26.65 -44.98 28.23
CA TYR A 28 -27.85 -44.80 27.42
C TYR A 28 -28.47 -43.44 27.69
N SER A 29 -28.63 -42.64 26.64
CA SER A 29 -29.28 -41.33 26.73
C SER A 29 -30.67 -41.36 26.09
N PRO A 30 -31.77 -41.57 26.86
CA PRO A 30 -33.13 -41.61 26.31
C PRO A 30 -33.58 -40.25 25.75
N VAL A 31 -33.08 -39.16 26.30
CA VAL A 31 -33.29 -37.79 25.82
C VAL A 31 -31.98 -37.00 25.94
N LYS A 32 -31.85 -35.91 25.18
CA LYS A 32 -30.61 -35.13 25.04
C LYS A 32 -29.97 -34.66 26.37
N ASN A 33 -30.77 -34.55 27.43
CA ASN A 33 -30.36 -33.97 28.71
C ASN A 33 -30.25 -35.01 29.84
N ILE A 34 -30.51 -36.29 29.56
CA ILE A 34 -30.46 -37.36 30.57
C ILE A 34 -29.60 -38.49 30.02
N ALA A 35 -28.59 -38.88 30.79
CA ALA A 35 -27.79 -40.08 30.55
C ALA A 35 -27.99 -41.05 31.71
N LEU A 36 -28.30 -42.30 31.41
CA LEU A 36 -28.35 -43.40 32.36
C LEU A 36 -27.10 -44.24 32.15
N ARG A 37 -26.37 -44.52 33.24
CA ARG A 37 -25.16 -45.34 33.22
C ARG A 37 -25.36 -46.56 34.09
N ALA A 38 -24.91 -47.71 33.62
CA ALA A 38 -24.85 -48.93 34.40
C ALA A 38 -23.56 -49.67 34.07
N GLY A 39 -22.88 -50.21 35.07
CA GLY A 39 -21.60 -50.89 34.85
C GLY A 39 -21.29 -51.95 35.89
N LEU A 40 -20.44 -52.90 35.53
CA LEU A 40 -19.93 -53.92 36.43
C LEU A 40 -18.48 -53.60 36.76
N ASN A 41 -18.15 -53.67 38.04
CA ASN A 41 -16.82 -53.36 38.56
C ASN A 41 -16.26 -54.65 39.14
N GLN A 42 -15.10 -55.10 38.66
CA GLN A 42 -14.37 -56.11 39.40
C GLN A 42 -13.62 -55.42 40.53
N GLU A 43 -13.80 -55.88 41.77
CA GLU A 43 -13.09 -55.35 42.94
C GLU A 43 -12.47 -56.50 43.77
N ALA A 44 -11.47 -56.17 44.59
CA ALA A 44 -10.83 -57.12 45.50
C ALA A 44 -11.81 -57.51 46.63
N GLY A 45 -12.59 -58.58 46.40
CA GLY A 45 -13.63 -59.05 47.33
C GLY A 45 -14.94 -59.47 46.65
N GLY A 46 -15.12 -59.17 45.36
CA GLY A 46 -16.28 -59.59 44.57
C GLY A 46 -16.59 -58.61 43.42
N ASN A 47 -17.57 -58.96 42.58
CA ASN A 47 -18.05 -58.06 41.53
C ASN A 47 -19.06 -57.05 42.10
N GLY A 48 -18.75 -55.77 41.96
CA GLY A 48 -19.62 -54.64 42.27
C GLY A 48 -20.45 -54.21 41.07
N PHE A 49 -21.50 -53.44 41.32
CA PHE A 49 -22.32 -52.81 40.28
C PHE A 49 -22.32 -51.28 40.46
N THR A 50 -22.27 -50.58 39.34
CA THR A 50 -22.33 -49.12 39.26
C THR A 50 -23.63 -48.71 38.59
N MET A 51 -24.31 -47.72 39.16
CA MET A 51 -25.42 -47.02 38.51
C MET A 51 -25.14 -45.53 38.51
N GLY A 52 -25.44 -44.84 37.41
CA GLY A 52 -25.27 -43.40 37.34
C GLY A 52 -26.37 -42.70 36.56
N LEU A 53 -26.52 -41.42 36.89
CA LEU A 53 -27.42 -40.48 36.24
C LEU A 53 -26.64 -39.23 35.87
N GLY A 54 -26.61 -38.90 34.58
CA GLY A 54 -26.14 -37.63 34.06
C GLY A 54 -27.31 -36.73 33.71
N LEU A 55 -27.30 -35.50 34.21
CA LEU A 55 -28.26 -34.44 33.87
C LEU A 55 -27.51 -33.29 33.21
N THR A 56 -27.88 -32.93 31.99
CA THR A 56 -27.30 -31.78 31.29
C THR A 56 -28.34 -30.65 31.16
N ASN A 57 -28.04 -29.48 31.71
CA ASN A 57 -28.87 -28.29 31.56
C ASN A 57 -28.00 -27.03 31.43
N GLY A 58 -28.29 -26.17 30.45
CA GLY A 58 -27.61 -24.87 30.30
C GLY A 58 -26.11 -24.94 30.09
N GLY A 59 -25.61 -25.97 29.40
CA GLY A 59 -24.17 -26.20 29.24
C GLY A 59 -23.49 -26.80 30.47
N PHE A 60 -24.20 -26.98 31.59
CA PHE A 60 -23.70 -27.69 32.77
C PHE A 60 -24.17 -29.14 32.75
N ARG A 61 -23.24 -30.07 32.99
CA ARG A 61 -23.49 -31.50 33.17
C ARG A 61 -23.24 -31.84 34.64
N PHE A 62 -24.27 -32.37 35.30
CA PHE A 62 -24.15 -33.00 36.61
C PHE A 62 -24.18 -34.51 36.40
N ASP A 63 -23.11 -35.22 36.74
CA ASP A 63 -23.10 -36.69 36.76
C ASP A 63 -23.07 -37.17 38.21
N TYR A 64 -23.95 -38.11 38.54
CA TYR A 64 -23.95 -38.85 39.80
C TYR A 64 -23.72 -40.32 39.49
N ALA A 65 -22.88 -40.99 40.28
CA ALA A 65 -22.68 -42.43 40.22
C ALA A 65 -22.63 -43.04 41.62
N TYR A 66 -23.36 -44.13 41.77
CA TYR A 66 -23.33 -45.05 42.90
C TYR A 66 -22.49 -46.26 42.51
N VAL A 67 -21.56 -46.67 43.38
CA VAL A 67 -20.76 -47.88 43.19
C VAL A 67 -20.93 -48.79 44.40
N GLN A 68 -21.45 -50.00 44.17
CA GLN A 68 -21.56 -51.02 45.21
C GLN A 68 -20.26 -51.81 45.34
N ARG A 69 -19.70 -51.88 46.54
CA ARG A 69 -18.53 -52.71 46.87
C ARG A 69 -18.92 -53.95 47.68
N PRO A 70 -18.66 -55.17 47.21
CA PRO A 70 -18.91 -56.38 47.98
C PRO A 70 -17.92 -56.51 49.16
N GLY A 71 -18.43 -56.77 50.37
CA GLY A 71 -17.60 -57.11 51.54
C GLY A 71 -17.35 -56.01 52.57
N LEU A 72 -17.81 -54.77 52.33
CA LEU A 72 -17.73 -53.66 53.27
C LEU A 72 -19.15 -53.11 53.58
N PRO A 73 -19.91 -53.74 54.49
CA PRO A 73 -21.23 -53.24 54.86
C PRO A 73 -21.09 -51.89 55.58
N GLY A 74 -21.47 -50.80 54.91
CA GLY A 74 -21.50 -49.45 55.45
C GLY A 74 -20.66 -48.40 54.70
N ASP A 75 -19.79 -48.81 53.78
CA ASP A 75 -18.94 -47.90 52.99
C ASP A 75 -19.34 -47.95 51.51
N ILE A 76 -20.31 -47.12 51.15
CA ILE A 76 -20.86 -47.03 49.80
C ILE A 76 -20.36 -45.73 49.17
N PRO A 77 -19.38 -45.77 48.27
CA PRO A 77 -18.89 -44.57 47.61
C PRO A 77 -19.93 -44.02 46.62
N HIS A 78 -20.20 -42.73 46.75
CA HIS A 78 -20.98 -41.93 45.83
C HIS A 78 -20.05 -40.92 45.15
N TYR A 79 -20.12 -40.85 43.83
CA TYR A 79 -19.36 -39.89 43.03
C TYR A 79 -20.31 -38.85 42.45
N PHE A 80 -19.91 -37.59 42.49
CA PHE A 80 -20.60 -36.53 41.76
C PHE A 80 -19.58 -35.65 41.03
N THR A 81 -19.93 -35.24 39.82
CA THR A 81 -19.17 -34.24 39.06
C THR A 81 -20.10 -33.18 38.54
N LEU A 82 -19.63 -31.93 38.55
CA LEU A 82 -20.30 -30.81 37.90
C LEU A 82 -19.30 -30.22 36.90
N SER A 83 -19.65 -30.31 35.62
CA SER A 83 -18.78 -29.89 34.52
C SER A 83 -19.50 -28.91 33.62
N TYR A 84 -18.82 -27.87 33.15
CA TYR A 84 -19.32 -27.03 32.07
C TYR A 84 -18.85 -27.61 30.73
N VAL A 85 -19.78 -28.12 29.94
CA VAL A 85 -19.55 -28.78 28.63
C VAL A 85 -19.89 -27.86 27.44
N GLY A 86 -20.24 -26.60 27.72
CA GLY A 86 -20.55 -25.58 26.72
C GLY A 86 -21.98 -25.59 26.22
N GLU A 87 -22.47 -24.42 25.81
CA GLU A 87 -23.78 -24.28 25.17
C GLU A 87 -23.72 -24.65 23.68
N LYS A 88 -24.76 -25.35 23.18
CA LYS A 88 -24.88 -25.64 21.76
C LYS A 88 -25.50 -24.43 21.05
N SER A 89 -24.68 -23.71 20.29
CA SER A 89 -25.14 -22.70 19.32
C SER A 89 -25.43 -23.32 17.96
N THR A 90 -26.48 -22.84 17.29
CA THR A 90 -26.73 -23.11 15.88
C THR A 90 -26.84 -21.79 15.13
N ILE A 91 -26.12 -21.66 14.02
CA ILE A 91 -26.30 -20.54 13.09
C ILE A 91 -27.63 -20.77 12.34
N VAL A 92 -28.58 -19.84 12.48
CA VAL A 92 -29.94 -20.00 11.94
C VAL A 92 -30.15 -19.20 10.66
N SER A 93 -29.43 -18.10 10.48
CA SER A 93 -29.39 -17.41 9.20
C SER A 93 -28.07 -16.67 8.98
N ARG A 94 -27.66 -16.60 7.73
CA ARG A 94 -26.62 -15.68 7.24
C ARG A 94 -27.21 -14.85 6.12
N LYS A 95 -27.13 -13.53 6.23
CA LYS A 95 -27.55 -12.60 5.18
C LYS A 95 -26.32 -11.86 4.66
N LEU A 96 -26.03 -12.00 3.38
CA LEU A 96 -24.94 -11.26 2.75
C LEU A 96 -25.26 -9.76 2.75
N LYS A 97 -24.34 -8.96 3.28
CA LYS A 97 -24.45 -7.50 3.28
C LYS A 97 -23.68 -6.92 2.10
N ARG A 98 -22.41 -7.33 1.92
CA ARG A 98 -21.54 -6.89 0.82
C ARG A 98 -20.35 -7.83 0.63
N VAL A 99 -19.71 -7.73 -0.52
CA VAL A 99 -18.41 -8.35 -0.81
C VAL A 99 -17.37 -7.24 -0.89
N GLU A 100 -16.30 -7.36 -0.11
CA GLU A 100 -15.16 -6.45 -0.08
C GLU A 100 -13.94 -7.16 -0.66
N PRO A 101 -13.69 -6.99 -1.95
CA PRO A 101 -12.46 -7.48 -2.53
C PRO A 101 -11.34 -6.46 -2.34
N SER A 102 -10.10 -6.95 -2.24
CA SER A 102 -8.90 -6.13 -2.11
C SER A 102 -7.74 -6.71 -2.90
N VAL A 103 -6.97 -5.82 -3.52
CA VAL A 103 -5.70 -6.14 -4.18
C VAL A 103 -4.63 -5.28 -3.52
N LYS A 104 -3.58 -5.90 -2.99
CA LYS A 104 -2.46 -5.22 -2.36
C LYS A 104 -1.17 -5.57 -3.09
N PHE A 105 -0.56 -4.59 -3.74
CA PHE A 105 0.76 -4.75 -4.34
C PHE A 105 1.84 -4.67 -3.27
N TYR A 106 2.77 -5.63 -3.28
CA TYR A 106 3.99 -5.63 -2.50
C TYR A 106 5.18 -5.15 -3.33
N ASN A 107 5.22 -5.53 -4.61
CA ASN A 107 6.25 -5.12 -5.57
C ASN A 107 5.67 -5.12 -7.00
N PRO A 108 6.04 -4.18 -7.88
CA PRO A 108 6.73 -2.93 -7.57
C PRO A 108 5.82 -1.89 -6.91
N ALA A 109 6.42 -0.86 -6.34
CA ALA A 109 5.69 0.31 -5.86
C ALA A 109 5.00 1.04 -7.03
N ASN A 110 3.85 1.67 -6.74
CA ASN A 110 3.17 2.49 -7.73
C ASN A 110 4.06 3.67 -8.17
N ARG A 111 4.04 3.99 -9.47
CA ARG A 111 4.87 5.02 -10.12
C ARG A 111 6.37 4.73 -10.03
N LEU A 112 6.75 3.45 -10.11
CA LEU A 112 8.14 3.02 -10.26
C LEU A 112 8.73 3.57 -11.57
N ILE A 113 9.99 3.99 -11.53
CA ILE A 113 10.79 4.29 -12.72
C ILE A 113 11.91 3.26 -12.77
N THR A 114 12.09 2.60 -13.90
CA THR A 114 13.08 1.52 -14.09
C THR A 114 13.69 1.60 -15.48
N ASP A 115 14.92 1.11 -15.63
CA ASP A 115 15.58 0.91 -16.92
C ASP A 115 15.49 -0.55 -17.40
N GLN A 116 14.86 -1.42 -16.60
CA GLN A 116 14.69 -2.83 -16.91
C GLN A 116 13.54 -3.08 -17.90
N ASP A 117 13.71 -4.10 -18.74
CA ASP A 117 12.72 -4.52 -19.74
C ASP A 117 11.57 -5.34 -19.15
N SER A 118 11.66 -5.69 -17.87
CA SER A 118 10.62 -6.37 -17.13
C SER A 118 10.63 -5.99 -15.65
N VAL A 119 9.54 -6.28 -14.95
CA VAL A 119 9.45 -6.10 -13.50
C VAL A 119 8.80 -7.31 -12.84
N ALA A 120 9.36 -7.72 -11.71
CA ALA A 120 8.76 -8.72 -10.84
C ALA A 120 7.54 -8.11 -10.14
N VAL A 121 6.40 -8.77 -10.23
CA VAL A 121 5.15 -8.38 -9.61
C VAL A 121 4.84 -9.36 -8.49
N SER A 122 4.75 -8.82 -7.28
CA SER A 122 4.26 -9.52 -6.09
C SER A 122 3.05 -8.76 -5.55
N ALA A 123 1.91 -9.45 -5.44
CA ALA A 123 0.68 -8.85 -4.94
C ALA A 123 -0.18 -9.90 -4.26
N GLU A 124 -1.08 -9.47 -3.39
CA GLU A 124 -2.06 -10.34 -2.76
C GLU A 124 -3.47 -9.92 -3.15
N VAL A 125 -4.28 -10.91 -3.50
CA VAL A 125 -5.68 -10.72 -3.87
C VAL A 125 -6.56 -11.48 -2.90
N ARG A 126 -7.48 -10.76 -2.26
CA ARG A 126 -8.44 -11.32 -1.31
C ARG A 126 -9.85 -10.85 -1.62
N ALA A 127 -10.84 -11.70 -1.36
CA ALA A 127 -12.24 -11.30 -1.30
C ALA A 127 -12.83 -11.69 0.05
N VAL A 128 -13.57 -10.77 0.67
CA VAL A 128 -14.21 -10.97 1.96
C VAL A 128 -15.72 -10.76 1.80
N ARG A 129 -16.53 -11.72 2.22
CA ARG A 129 -17.98 -11.55 2.39
C ARG A 129 -18.24 -10.99 3.77
N VAL A 130 -18.92 -9.86 3.84
CA VAL A 130 -19.44 -9.29 5.08
C VAL A 130 -20.92 -9.67 5.18
N MET A 131 -21.28 -10.37 6.23
CA MET A 131 -22.61 -10.92 6.45
C MET A 131 -23.16 -10.50 7.81
N ASP A 132 -24.48 -10.38 7.91
CA ASP A 132 -25.14 -10.40 9.21
C ASP A 132 -25.47 -11.86 9.55
N GLN A 133 -25.04 -12.31 10.73
CA GLN A 133 -25.22 -13.69 11.19
C GLN A 133 -26.15 -13.71 12.40
N LYS A 134 -27.20 -14.52 12.31
CA LYS A 134 -28.11 -14.79 13.43
C LYS A 134 -27.78 -16.15 14.03
N THR A 135 -27.35 -16.14 15.28
CA THR A 135 -26.97 -17.34 16.04
C THR A 135 -28.01 -17.56 17.14
N VAL A 136 -28.51 -18.79 17.25
CA VAL A 136 -29.42 -19.16 18.33
C VAL A 136 -28.68 -20.08 19.28
N TRP A 137 -28.64 -19.67 20.54
CA TRP A 137 -28.17 -20.45 21.67
C TRP A 137 -29.38 -21.15 22.29
N SER A 138 -29.33 -22.47 22.42
CA SER A 138 -30.44 -23.24 22.98
C SER A 138 -30.05 -23.89 24.31
N ILE A 139 -30.69 -23.42 25.38
CA ILE A 139 -30.80 -24.13 26.65
C ILE A 139 -32.17 -24.83 26.62
N ALA A 140 -32.25 -26.04 27.20
CA ALA A 140 -33.43 -26.90 27.11
C ALA A 140 -34.79 -26.24 27.45
N VAL A 141 -34.77 -25.12 28.17
CA VAL A 141 -35.96 -24.37 28.61
C VAL A 141 -35.93 -22.89 28.18
N ILE A 142 -34.80 -22.38 27.68
CA ILE A 142 -34.63 -20.97 27.30
C ILE A 142 -33.81 -20.90 26.00
N SER A 143 -34.36 -20.32 24.94
CA SER A 143 -33.60 -19.96 23.75
C SER A 143 -33.20 -18.49 23.81
N ALA A 144 -31.90 -18.22 23.68
CA ALA A 144 -31.38 -16.87 23.50
C ALA A 144 -30.97 -16.72 22.04
N THR A 145 -31.43 -15.63 21.41
CA THR A 145 -31.07 -15.31 20.03
C THR A 145 -30.12 -14.13 20.05
N GLU A 146 -28.96 -14.30 19.42
CA GLU A 146 -27.98 -13.25 19.25
C GLU A 146 -27.83 -12.94 17.77
N GLU A 147 -27.87 -11.66 17.42
CA GLU A 147 -27.63 -11.19 16.06
C GLU A 147 -26.25 -10.53 16.03
N ILE A 148 -25.29 -11.18 15.39
CA ILE A 148 -23.94 -10.67 15.18
C ILE A 148 -23.94 -9.94 13.84
N ARG A 149 -23.75 -8.62 13.90
CA ARG A 149 -23.63 -7.78 12.70
C ARG A 149 -22.19 -7.82 12.18
N GLU A 150 -22.04 -7.89 10.86
CA GLU A 150 -20.75 -7.80 10.15
C GLU A 150 -19.72 -8.90 10.45
N VAL A 151 -20.14 -10.17 10.42
CA VAL A 151 -19.21 -11.30 10.36
C VAL A 151 -18.53 -11.33 8.98
N SER A 152 -17.21 -11.43 8.96
CA SER A 152 -16.42 -11.51 7.72
C SER A 152 -15.94 -12.94 7.45
N GLU A 153 -16.03 -13.37 6.20
CA GLU A 153 -15.56 -14.68 5.74
C GLU A 153 -14.76 -14.52 4.44
N ILE A 154 -13.62 -15.21 4.35
CA ILE A 154 -12.78 -15.20 3.14
C ILE A 154 -13.51 -15.99 2.04
N VAL A 155 -13.52 -15.44 0.82
CA VAL A 155 -14.15 -16.04 -0.35
C VAL A 155 -13.08 -16.50 -1.32
N ASP A 156 -13.22 -17.72 -1.82
CA ASP A 156 -12.40 -18.21 -2.91
C ASP A 156 -12.60 -17.38 -4.19
N LEU A 157 -11.50 -17.13 -4.89
CA LEU A 157 -11.51 -16.44 -6.17
C LEU A 157 -11.61 -17.48 -7.29
N THR A 158 -12.52 -17.26 -8.24
CA THR A 158 -12.67 -18.10 -9.44
C THR A 158 -11.65 -17.78 -10.52
N GLY A 159 -11.10 -16.57 -10.50
CA GLY A 159 -10.03 -16.21 -11.42
C GLY A 159 -9.28 -14.97 -10.97
N ILE A 160 -7.97 -14.96 -11.23
CA ILE A 160 -7.12 -13.79 -11.11
C ILE A 160 -6.62 -13.46 -12.52
N SER A 161 -6.77 -12.20 -12.93
CA SER A 161 -6.22 -11.71 -14.18
C SER A 161 -5.15 -10.65 -13.96
N LEU A 162 -4.14 -10.68 -14.82
CA LEU A 162 -3.08 -9.70 -14.95
C LEU A 162 -3.19 -9.06 -16.33
N ASN A 163 -3.39 -7.74 -16.37
CA ASN A 163 -3.63 -7.00 -17.61
C ASN A 163 -4.73 -7.64 -18.49
N GLY A 164 -5.78 -8.16 -17.83
CA GLY A 164 -6.91 -8.83 -18.49
C GLY A 164 -6.67 -10.30 -18.85
N LYS A 165 -5.44 -10.81 -18.78
CA LYS A 165 -5.13 -12.23 -19.02
C LYS A 165 -5.26 -13.04 -17.73
N ILE A 166 -6.03 -14.12 -17.75
CA ILE A 166 -6.18 -15.02 -16.59
C ILE A 166 -4.83 -15.71 -16.33
N ILE A 167 -4.32 -15.58 -15.11
CA ILE A 167 -3.04 -16.16 -14.67
C ILE A 167 -3.19 -17.29 -13.65
N GLY A 168 -4.40 -17.50 -13.13
CA GLY A 168 -4.71 -18.62 -12.23
C GLY A 168 -6.16 -18.66 -11.79
N SER A 169 -6.55 -19.81 -11.23
CA SER A 169 -7.84 -20.07 -10.59
C SER A 169 -7.60 -20.76 -9.25
N GLY A 170 -8.30 -20.35 -8.19
CA GLY A 170 -8.35 -21.09 -6.93
C GLY A 170 -7.41 -20.56 -5.83
N GLN A 171 -8.04 -20.29 -4.68
CA GLN A 171 -7.55 -19.73 -3.41
C GLN A 171 -7.08 -18.26 -3.43
N PRO A 172 -7.56 -17.42 -2.47
CA PRO A 172 -6.96 -16.13 -2.17
C PRO A 172 -5.48 -16.31 -1.84
N GLY A 173 -4.61 -15.51 -2.43
CA GLY A 173 -3.18 -15.74 -2.26
C GLY A 173 -2.29 -14.71 -2.92
N THR A 174 -0.99 -14.95 -2.75
CA THR A 174 0.09 -14.14 -3.32
C THR A 174 0.33 -14.53 -4.77
N ILE A 175 0.29 -13.54 -5.66
CA ILE A 175 0.71 -13.63 -7.05
C ILE A 175 2.19 -13.28 -7.09
N GLU A 176 2.99 -14.13 -7.72
CA GLU A 176 4.37 -13.84 -8.07
C GLU A 176 4.58 -14.10 -9.56
N THR A 177 4.93 -13.06 -10.30
CA THR A 177 5.11 -13.15 -11.76
C THR A 177 6.06 -12.08 -12.27
N VAL A 178 6.41 -12.15 -13.55
CA VAL A 178 7.27 -11.16 -14.22
C VAL A 178 6.49 -10.59 -15.40
N VAL A 179 6.44 -9.26 -15.48
CA VAL A 179 5.75 -8.53 -16.55
C VAL A 179 6.77 -7.81 -17.42
N SER A 180 6.76 -8.09 -18.73
CA SER A 180 7.54 -7.35 -19.71
C SER A 180 7.03 -5.91 -19.84
N LEU A 181 7.94 -4.96 -20.02
CA LEU A 181 7.67 -3.53 -20.08
C LEU A 181 8.03 -2.97 -21.45
N GLU A 182 7.09 -2.25 -22.05
CA GLU A 182 7.36 -1.43 -23.23
C GLU A 182 8.04 -0.12 -22.83
N ALA A 183 8.76 0.51 -23.77
CA ALA A 183 9.36 1.82 -23.51
C ALA A 183 8.26 2.84 -23.16
N GLY A 184 8.45 3.61 -22.08
CA GLY A 184 7.47 4.57 -21.59
C GLY A 184 6.57 4.04 -20.47
N ARG A 185 5.35 4.57 -20.38
CA ARG A 185 4.40 4.26 -19.29
C ARG A 185 3.72 2.91 -19.54
N ASN A 186 3.83 2.03 -18.56
CA ASN A 186 3.16 0.75 -18.47
C ASN A 186 2.17 0.78 -17.30
N VAL A 187 1.01 0.14 -17.50
CA VAL A 187 0.02 -0.08 -16.44
C VAL A 187 -0.04 -1.58 -16.18
N ILE A 188 0.13 -1.97 -14.92
CA ILE A 188 -0.02 -3.36 -14.48
C ILE A 188 -1.26 -3.41 -13.59
N ALA A 189 -2.31 -4.04 -14.10
CA ALA A 189 -3.59 -4.18 -13.43
C ALA A 189 -3.79 -5.63 -13.00
N ILE A 190 -4.11 -5.83 -11.73
CA ILE A 190 -4.52 -7.12 -11.19
C ILE A 190 -6.00 -7.04 -10.86
N THR A 191 -6.76 -8.02 -11.33
CA THR A 191 -8.20 -8.10 -11.06
C THR A 191 -8.54 -9.49 -10.54
N GLY A 192 -9.20 -9.56 -9.39
CA GLY A 192 -9.82 -10.80 -8.90
C GLY A 192 -11.22 -10.97 -9.46
N ARG A 193 -11.73 -12.20 -9.49
CA ARG A 193 -13.14 -12.50 -9.75
C ARG A 193 -13.66 -13.48 -8.71
N THR A 194 -14.86 -13.24 -8.21
CA THR A 194 -15.58 -14.14 -7.30
C THR A 194 -16.55 -15.06 -8.08
N PRO A 195 -17.01 -16.17 -7.48
CA PRO A 195 -17.87 -17.15 -8.15
C PRO A 195 -19.22 -16.63 -8.65
N ASP A 196 -19.68 -15.51 -8.10
CA ASP A 196 -20.92 -14.82 -8.45
C ASP A 196 -20.77 -13.86 -9.65
N GLU A 197 -19.60 -13.86 -10.32
CA GLU A 197 -19.24 -13.06 -11.52
C GLU A 197 -19.41 -11.53 -11.41
N HIS A 198 -19.80 -11.03 -10.24
CA HIS A 198 -19.76 -9.60 -9.95
C HIS A 198 -18.30 -9.19 -9.75
N MET A 199 -17.84 -8.19 -10.50
CA MET A 199 -16.43 -7.75 -10.54
C MET A 199 -15.81 -7.70 -9.14
N ALA A 200 -14.77 -8.51 -8.91
CA ALA A 200 -13.98 -8.44 -7.70
C ALA A 200 -12.76 -7.51 -7.93
N ALA A 201 -12.21 -6.99 -6.84
CA ALA A 201 -11.31 -5.86 -6.78
C ALA A 201 -10.29 -5.80 -7.91
N SER A 202 -10.13 -4.59 -8.42
CA SER A 202 -9.07 -4.23 -9.33
C SER A 202 -8.18 -3.21 -8.64
N SER A 203 -6.87 -3.43 -8.73
CA SER A 203 -5.91 -2.38 -8.45
C SER A 203 -4.89 -2.36 -9.57
N GLU A 204 -4.41 -1.16 -9.84
CA GLU A 204 -3.37 -0.92 -10.83
C GLU A 204 -2.18 -0.22 -10.20
N ILE A 205 -1.02 -0.52 -10.75
CA ILE A 205 0.21 0.22 -10.52
C ILE A 205 0.74 0.72 -11.85
N LYS A 206 1.39 1.87 -11.84
CA LYS A 206 2.04 2.44 -13.01
C LYS A 206 3.56 2.27 -12.90
N VAL A 207 4.20 1.93 -14.01
CA VAL A 207 5.65 1.80 -14.13
C VAL A 207 6.11 2.58 -15.35
N LEU A 208 7.19 3.35 -15.24
CA LEU A 208 7.85 4.01 -16.36
C LEU A 208 9.14 3.27 -16.69
N ARG A 209 9.18 2.61 -17.85
CA ARG A 209 10.43 2.10 -18.43
C ARG A 209 11.13 3.25 -19.14
N PHE A 210 12.18 3.76 -18.52
CA PHE A 210 12.94 4.91 -18.99
C PHE A 210 14.34 4.44 -19.41
N ALA A 211 14.79 4.84 -20.59
CA ALA A 211 16.17 4.64 -21.02
C ALA A 211 17.03 5.80 -20.48
N PRO A 212 17.86 5.58 -19.46
CA PRO A 212 18.66 6.65 -18.87
C PRO A 212 19.77 7.14 -19.81
N PHE A 213 20.22 8.36 -19.56
CA PHE A 213 21.42 8.89 -20.19
C PHE A 213 22.66 8.22 -19.60
N SER A 214 23.74 8.13 -20.37
CA SER A 214 24.97 7.44 -19.93
C SER A 214 25.63 8.10 -18.71
N ASP A 215 25.44 9.41 -18.54
CA ASP A 215 25.95 10.23 -17.43
C ASP A 215 24.88 10.55 -16.36
N ALA A 216 23.68 9.96 -16.47
CA ALA A 216 22.61 10.03 -15.46
C ALA A 216 21.91 8.67 -15.36
N PRO A 217 22.59 7.63 -14.80
CA PRO A 217 22.06 6.28 -14.67
C PRO A 217 20.85 6.19 -13.73
N ILE A 218 20.17 5.03 -13.71
CA ILE A 218 18.92 4.84 -12.95
C ILE A 218 19.05 5.08 -11.44
N ASN A 219 20.27 5.01 -10.89
CA ASN A 219 20.58 5.27 -9.47
C ASN A 219 21.07 6.71 -9.20
N TYR A 220 21.11 7.58 -10.21
CA TYR A 220 21.48 8.98 -10.04
C TYR A 220 20.46 9.73 -9.16
N TRP A 221 20.91 10.59 -8.25
CA TRP A 221 20.05 11.19 -7.22
C TRP A 221 18.84 11.97 -7.77
N ALA A 222 19.01 12.64 -8.91
CA ALA A 222 17.95 13.39 -9.59
C ALA A 222 17.34 12.61 -10.78
N ILE A 223 17.46 11.29 -10.82
CA ILE A 223 16.93 10.52 -11.96
C ILE A 223 15.41 10.69 -12.11
N LYS A 224 14.66 10.71 -11.00
CA LYS A 224 13.21 10.84 -11.01
C LYS A 224 12.72 12.13 -11.69
N PRO A 225 13.18 13.33 -11.28
CA PRO A 225 12.80 14.56 -11.98
C PRO A 225 13.32 14.58 -13.42
N ILE A 226 14.54 14.10 -13.68
CA ILE A 226 15.13 14.07 -15.04
C ILE A 226 14.27 13.20 -15.98
N ALA A 227 14.00 11.96 -15.60
CA ALA A 227 13.23 11.00 -16.39
C ALA A 227 11.85 11.57 -16.72
N LEU A 228 11.12 12.08 -15.72
CA LEU A 228 9.77 12.60 -15.91
C LEU A 228 9.76 13.88 -16.77
N LEU A 229 10.69 14.80 -16.57
CA LEU A 229 10.77 16.02 -17.38
C LEU A 229 11.18 15.74 -18.83
N VAL A 230 11.99 14.70 -19.06
CA VAL A 230 12.35 14.24 -20.40
C VAL A 230 11.17 13.55 -21.07
N THR A 231 10.45 12.67 -20.36
CA THR A 231 9.23 12.03 -20.86
C THR A 231 8.16 13.06 -21.23
N LEU A 232 8.08 14.17 -20.50
CA LEU A 232 7.14 15.27 -20.80
C LEU A 232 7.61 16.23 -21.92
N ASP A 233 8.76 15.96 -22.55
CA ASP A 233 9.46 16.81 -23.54
C ASP A 233 9.81 18.23 -23.04
N ILE A 234 9.92 18.41 -21.72
CA ILE A 234 10.29 19.69 -21.11
C ILE A 234 11.80 19.89 -21.22
N VAL A 235 12.56 18.86 -20.89
CA VAL A 235 14.04 18.85 -20.93
C VAL A 235 14.50 17.88 -21.99
N LYS A 236 15.57 18.23 -22.70
CA LYS A 236 16.20 17.37 -23.70
C LYS A 236 17.66 17.12 -23.33
N GLY A 237 18.14 15.94 -23.69
CA GLY A 237 19.56 15.60 -23.63
C GLY A 237 20.36 16.25 -24.76
N PHE A 238 21.66 15.98 -24.74
CA PHE A 238 22.65 16.38 -25.73
C PHE A 238 22.98 15.20 -26.65
N PRO A 239 23.67 15.45 -27.79
CA PRO A 239 24.20 14.38 -28.63
C PRO A 239 25.02 13.36 -27.84
N ARG A 240 25.11 12.12 -28.36
CA ARG A 240 25.82 10.99 -27.75
C ARG A 240 25.21 10.48 -26.42
N ASN A 241 23.90 10.62 -26.25
CA ASN A 241 23.15 10.13 -25.08
C ASN A 241 23.63 10.73 -23.74
N LEU A 242 23.93 12.03 -23.71
CA LEU A 242 24.37 12.75 -22.51
C LEU A 242 23.28 13.68 -21.99
N PHE A 243 23.15 13.79 -20.67
CA PHE A 243 22.30 14.77 -20.02
C PHE A 243 23.08 15.98 -19.49
N MET A 244 24.35 15.77 -19.15
CA MET A 244 25.27 16.69 -18.48
C MET A 244 24.70 17.24 -17.17
N PRO A 245 24.36 16.38 -16.18
CA PRO A 245 23.64 16.79 -14.98
C PRO A 245 24.38 17.83 -14.14
N GLU A 246 25.72 17.73 -14.07
CA GLU A 246 26.59 18.62 -13.27
C GLU A 246 27.04 19.89 -14.02
N LYS A 247 26.67 20.03 -15.30
CA LYS A 247 26.93 21.24 -16.07
C LYS A 247 26.10 22.38 -15.47
N GLY A 248 26.73 23.54 -15.30
CA GLY A 248 26.01 24.75 -14.92
C GLY A 248 25.02 25.16 -16.01
N ILE A 249 23.77 25.39 -15.64
CA ILE A 249 22.73 25.78 -16.60
C ILE A 249 22.89 27.27 -16.95
N THR A 250 22.82 27.59 -18.24
CA THR A 250 22.82 29.00 -18.67
C THR A 250 21.45 29.63 -18.44
N ARG A 251 21.41 30.96 -18.40
CA ARG A 251 20.16 31.70 -18.24
C ARG A 251 19.17 31.42 -19.38
N ALA A 252 19.65 31.36 -20.62
CA ALA A 252 18.83 31.00 -21.78
C ALA A 252 18.33 29.56 -21.73
N GLU A 253 19.18 28.61 -21.31
CA GLU A 253 18.78 27.20 -21.12
C GLU A 253 17.65 27.09 -20.09
N LEU A 254 17.80 27.70 -18.90
CA LEU A 254 16.77 27.64 -17.86
C LEU A 254 15.44 28.20 -18.36
N VAL A 255 15.43 29.42 -18.92
CA VAL A 255 14.19 30.05 -19.41
C VAL A 255 13.51 29.22 -20.48
N THR A 256 14.28 28.60 -21.38
CA THR A 256 13.73 27.72 -22.41
C THR A 256 13.01 26.51 -21.81
N LEU A 257 13.55 25.89 -20.75
CA LEU A 257 12.89 24.79 -20.04
C LEU A 257 11.55 25.25 -19.44
N LEU A 258 11.55 26.43 -18.82
CA LEU A 258 10.35 26.99 -18.20
C LEU A 258 9.26 27.26 -19.24
N VAL A 259 9.60 27.91 -20.35
CA VAL A 259 8.63 28.18 -21.42
C VAL A 259 8.12 26.90 -22.09
N ARG A 260 8.99 25.91 -22.34
CA ARG A 260 8.56 24.59 -22.85
C ARG A 260 7.53 23.94 -21.94
N SER A 261 7.73 24.04 -20.63
CA SER A 261 6.83 23.42 -19.67
C SER A 261 5.43 24.05 -19.64
N LEU A 262 5.26 25.27 -20.16
CA LEU A 262 3.95 25.92 -20.31
C LEU A 262 3.12 25.35 -21.48
N ASN A 263 3.75 24.67 -22.43
CA ASN A 263 3.10 24.11 -23.62
C ASN A 263 2.29 25.15 -24.43
N ILE A 264 2.83 26.36 -24.57
CA ILE A 264 2.22 27.44 -25.35
C ILE A 264 2.31 27.15 -26.85
N SER A 265 1.33 27.65 -27.62
CA SER A 265 1.29 27.47 -29.07
C SER A 265 2.50 28.12 -29.75
N GLN A 266 2.93 27.57 -30.89
CA GLN A 266 4.02 28.17 -31.66
C GLN A 266 3.66 29.57 -32.17
N GLN A 267 2.39 29.83 -32.47
CA GLN A 267 1.94 31.17 -32.84
C GLN A 267 2.15 32.16 -31.69
N THR A 268 1.74 31.80 -30.48
CA THR A 268 1.98 32.62 -29.29
C THR A 268 3.47 32.86 -29.11
N LEU A 269 4.31 31.82 -29.19
CA LEU A 269 5.75 31.96 -29.01
C LEU A 269 6.40 32.83 -30.11
N ASN A 270 5.94 32.73 -31.35
CA ASN A 270 6.45 33.52 -32.48
C ASN A 270 6.09 35.01 -32.36
N ASN A 271 4.99 35.37 -31.68
CA ASN A 271 4.65 36.77 -31.38
C ASN A 271 5.67 37.44 -30.43
N HIS A 272 6.52 36.67 -29.76
CA HIS A 272 7.60 37.16 -28.90
C HIS A 272 8.99 37.10 -29.55
N TYR A 273 9.05 36.93 -30.87
CA TYR A 273 10.30 37.02 -31.64
C TYR A 273 10.67 38.49 -31.87
N LEU A 274 11.22 39.12 -30.82
CA LEU A 274 11.54 40.54 -30.79
C LEU A 274 12.94 40.75 -30.21
N ARG A 275 13.61 41.82 -30.63
CA ARG A 275 14.89 42.23 -30.05
C ARG A 275 14.63 43.08 -28.79
N ILE A 276 14.35 42.41 -27.68
CA ILE A 276 14.08 43.07 -26.37
C ILE A 276 15.36 43.50 -25.67
N PHE A 277 16.44 42.72 -25.81
CA PHE A 277 17.73 42.97 -25.16
C PHE A 277 18.84 43.15 -26.19
N ASN A 278 19.83 43.97 -25.85
CA ASN A 278 20.91 44.32 -26.77
C ASN A 278 21.78 43.13 -27.17
N ASP A 279 21.93 42.16 -26.25
CA ASP A 279 22.77 40.97 -26.34
C ASP A 279 22.01 39.68 -26.71
N VAL A 280 20.73 39.80 -27.07
CA VAL A 280 19.93 38.67 -27.57
C VAL A 280 19.48 38.99 -29.00
N PRO A 281 20.35 38.76 -30.02
CA PRO A 281 19.98 39.00 -31.41
C PRO A 281 18.80 38.10 -31.82
N LEU A 282 18.09 38.50 -32.89
CA LEU A 282 16.97 37.73 -33.43
C LEU A 282 17.39 36.29 -33.82
N SER A 283 18.61 36.13 -34.34
CA SER A 283 19.19 34.82 -34.68
C SER A 283 19.53 33.94 -33.48
N HIS A 284 19.49 34.47 -32.25
CA HIS A 284 19.78 33.67 -31.06
C HIS A 284 18.69 32.61 -30.86
N TRP A 285 19.08 31.35 -30.72
CA TRP A 285 18.15 30.21 -30.60
C TRP A 285 17.12 30.37 -29.47
N ALA A 286 17.50 31.07 -28.40
CA ALA A 286 16.63 31.34 -27.26
C ALA A 286 15.75 32.59 -27.38
N ASN A 287 15.87 33.40 -28.45
CA ASN A 287 15.27 34.73 -28.55
C ASN A 287 13.78 34.74 -28.19
N LYS A 288 12.98 33.88 -28.85
CA LYS A 288 11.53 33.78 -28.62
C LYS A 288 11.17 33.35 -27.18
N PHE A 289 11.97 32.47 -26.58
CA PHE A 289 11.75 32.01 -25.20
C PHE A 289 12.10 33.08 -24.18
N VAL A 290 13.21 33.79 -24.39
CA VAL A 290 13.61 34.95 -23.59
C VAL A 290 12.57 36.06 -23.72
N GLY A 291 12.08 36.31 -24.94
CA GLY A 291 11.03 37.29 -25.21
C GLY A 291 9.75 37.00 -24.42
N TYR A 292 9.26 35.76 -24.49
CA TYR A 292 8.08 35.34 -23.75
C TYR A 292 8.30 35.41 -22.23
N GLY A 293 9.39 34.84 -21.72
CA GLY A 293 9.69 34.83 -20.28
C GLY A 293 9.85 36.23 -19.68
N SER A 294 10.32 37.18 -20.49
CA SER A 294 10.41 38.60 -20.12
C SER A 294 9.04 39.25 -20.09
N SER A 295 8.18 38.99 -21.09
CA SER A 295 6.83 39.60 -21.13
C SER A 295 5.95 39.14 -19.98
N VAL A 296 6.11 37.90 -19.50
CA VAL A 296 5.40 37.38 -18.32
C VAL A 296 6.20 37.55 -17.01
N LYS A 297 7.30 38.32 -17.05
CA LYS A 297 8.07 38.81 -15.89
C LYS A 297 8.77 37.78 -15.00
N PHE A 298 8.83 36.49 -15.37
CA PHE A 298 9.66 35.54 -14.61
C PHE A 298 11.14 35.60 -14.99
N ALA A 299 11.48 36.10 -16.18
CA ALA A 299 12.85 36.21 -16.68
C ALA A 299 13.20 37.65 -17.07
N ALA A 300 13.31 38.55 -16.09
CA ALA A 300 13.70 39.94 -16.33
C ALA A 300 15.15 40.08 -16.81
N GLY A 301 15.45 41.12 -17.59
CA GLY A 301 16.82 41.52 -17.91
C GLY A 301 17.52 42.27 -16.78
N TYR A 302 18.77 42.63 -17.01
CA TYR A 302 19.56 43.46 -16.11
C TYR A 302 19.28 44.95 -16.36
N PRO A 303 19.57 45.84 -15.38
CA PRO A 303 19.39 47.29 -15.54
C PRO A 303 20.19 47.90 -16.69
N ASP A 304 21.25 47.24 -17.13
CA ASP A 304 22.11 47.64 -18.27
C ASP A 304 21.48 47.33 -19.65
N GLY A 305 20.24 46.81 -19.69
CA GLY A 305 19.54 46.46 -20.93
C GLY A 305 19.97 45.14 -21.55
N THR A 306 20.77 44.34 -20.84
CA THR A 306 21.22 43.01 -21.28
C THR A 306 20.41 41.88 -20.62
N PHE A 307 20.46 40.69 -21.20
CA PHE A 307 19.91 39.47 -20.61
C PHE A 307 20.99 38.48 -20.14
N LYS A 308 22.16 38.50 -20.76
CA LYS A 308 23.29 37.59 -20.57
C LYS A 308 22.87 36.12 -20.80
N PRO A 309 22.41 35.76 -22.02
CA PRO A 309 21.80 34.46 -22.30
C PRO A 309 22.73 33.28 -22.01
N ASP A 310 24.01 33.41 -22.34
CA ASP A 310 25.01 32.34 -22.19
C ASP A 310 25.71 32.33 -20.82
N LYS A 311 25.38 33.29 -19.94
CA LYS A 311 25.91 33.30 -18.58
C LYS A 311 25.36 32.10 -17.80
N THR A 312 26.25 31.30 -17.22
CA THR A 312 25.89 30.29 -16.23
C THR A 312 25.27 30.96 -15.01
N LEU A 313 24.12 30.46 -14.57
CA LEU A 313 23.43 30.99 -13.40
C LEU A 313 24.09 30.51 -12.12
N THR A 314 24.20 31.42 -11.16
CA THR A 314 24.36 31.04 -9.75
C THR A 314 23.06 30.41 -9.23
N ARG A 315 23.17 29.63 -8.16
CA ARG A 315 22.01 28.99 -7.51
C ARG A 315 21.01 30.04 -7.02
N ALA A 316 21.49 31.15 -6.45
CA ALA A 316 20.63 32.27 -6.06
C ALA A 316 19.83 32.84 -7.25
N GLU A 317 20.51 33.16 -8.37
CA GLU A 317 19.84 33.71 -9.55
C GLU A 317 18.82 32.73 -10.16
N GLY A 318 19.17 31.45 -10.25
CA GLY A 318 18.28 30.44 -10.81
C GLY A 318 17.04 30.19 -9.95
N VAL A 319 17.20 30.14 -8.61
CA VAL A 319 16.06 30.00 -7.69
C VAL A 319 15.13 31.20 -7.77
N VAL A 320 15.64 32.42 -7.94
CA VAL A 320 14.80 33.62 -8.12
C VAL A 320 13.94 33.52 -9.39
N ILE A 321 14.52 33.08 -10.51
CA ILE A 321 13.77 32.86 -11.76
C ILE A 321 12.70 31.79 -11.56
N LEU A 322 13.05 30.66 -10.95
CA LEU A 322 12.14 29.53 -10.69
C LEU A 322 11.01 29.90 -9.73
N ALA A 323 11.29 30.69 -8.69
CA ALA A 323 10.28 31.17 -7.75
C ALA A 323 9.27 32.10 -8.43
N ARG A 324 9.74 33.03 -9.28
CA ARG A 324 8.87 33.90 -10.07
C ARG A 324 8.04 33.11 -11.08
N TYR A 325 8.65 32.14 -11.74
CA TYR A 325 7.96 31.23 -12.65
C TYR A 325 6.85 30.44 -11.96
N ALA A 326 7.11 29.99 -10.72
CA ALA A 326 6.12 29.31 -9.89
C ALA A 326 5.05 30.26 -9.31
N GLY A 327 5.10 31.56 -9.61
CA GLY A 327 4.16 32.55 -9.10
C GLY A 327 4.26 32.76 -7.59
N LEU A 328 5.41 32.46 -6.98
CA LEU A 328 5.59 32.60 -5.54
C LEU A 328 5.77 34.07 -5.16
N ASN A 329 4.94 34.52 -4.23
CA ASN A 329 5.08 35.85 -3.65
C ASN A 329 6.35 35.93 -2.79
N GLU A 330 6.97 37.11 -2.77
CA GLU A 330 8.07 37.40 -1.86
C GLU A 330 7.61 37.17 -0.41
N ALA A 331 8.30 36.28 0.30
CA ALA A 331 8.00 36.04 1.70
C ALA A 331 8.51 37.20 2.56
N ALA A 332 7.73 37.59 3.58
CA ALA A 332 8.28 38.35 4.70
C ALA A 332 9.29 37.46 5.43
N ILE A 333 10.49 38.00 5.70
CA ILE A 333 11.57 37.26 6.34
C ILE A 333 11.99 37.97 7.62
N SER A 334 11.96 37.24 8.74
CA SER A 334 12.54 37.66 10.02
C SER A 334 13.80 36.85 10.36
N ILE A 335 13.95 35.68 9.74
CA ILE A 335 15.08 34.76 9.90
C ILE A 335 15.57 34.37 8.51
N SER A 336 16.89 34.23 8.37
CA SER A 336 17.48 33.77 7.11
C SER A 336 17.05 32.33 6.80
N PRO A 337 16.65 32.01 5.55
CA PRO A 337 16.16 30.67 5.22
C PRO A 337 17.26 29.60 5.28
N PHE A 338 18.53 29.98 5.24
CA PHE A 338 19.68 29.10 5.36
C PHE A 338 20.79 29.78 6.18
N THR A 339 21.64 28.98 6.81
CA THR A 339 22.67 29.42 7.76
C THR A 339 23.80 30.21 7.12
N ASP A 340 24.11 29.93 5.85
CA ASP A 340 25.16 30.58 5.06
C ASP A 340 24.69 31.88 4.39
N LEU A 341 23.43 32.26 4.56
CA LEU A 341 22.86 33.48 4.00
C LEU A 341 22.75 34.58 5.06
N LYS A 342 23.29 35.76 4.76
CA LYS A 342 23.03 36.98 5.54
C LYS A 342 21.56 37.35 5.43
N LEU A 343 20.94 37.87 6.50
CA LEU A 343 19.52 38.22 6.52
C LEU A 343 19.10 39.22 5.41
N ASN A 344 19.98 40.16 5.06
CA ASN A 344 19.75 41.16 4.02
C ASN A 344 20.18 40.71 2.60
N PHE A 345 20.47 39.42 2.40
CA PHE A 345 20.83 38.92 1.07
C PHE A 345 19.67 39.11 0.08
N TRP A 346 19.97 39.69 -1.08
CA TRP A 346 18.99 40.21 -2.05
C TRP A 346 17.95 39.18 -2.51
N ALA A 347 18.30 37.89 -2.53
CA ALA A 347 17.43 36.81 -2.98
C ALA A 347 16.64 36.15 -1.85
N ASN A 348 16.85 36.52 -0.58
CA ASN A 348 16.29 35.78 0.57
C ASN A 348 14.78 35.61 0.53
N LYS A 349 14.04 36.63 0.11
CA LYS A 349 12.58 36.54 0.05
C LYS A 349 12.09 35.47 -0.94
N HIS A 350 12.76 35.36 -2.09
CA HIS A 350 12.47 34.34 -3.10
C HIS A 350 12.96 32.96 -2.66
N ILE A 351 14.15 32.87 -2.04
CA ILE A 351 14.71 31.62 -1.50
C ILE A 351 13.80 31.07 -0.39
N ALA A 352 13.35 31.92 0.53
CA ALA A 352 12.44 31.57 1.61
C ALA A 352 11.09 31.08 1.05
N ALA A 353 10.51 31.79 0.07
CA ALA A 353 9.28 31.35 -0.58
C ALA A 353 9.44 29.99 -1.29
N ALA A 354 10.53 29.79 -2.04
CA ALA A 354 10.82 28.52 -2.70
C ALA A 354 11.04 27.37 -1.70
N LYS A 355 11.72 27.64 -0.57
CA LYS A 355 11.90 26.67 0.52
C LYS A 355 10.56 26.29 1.15
N ALA A 356 9.71 27.27 1.47
CA ALA A 356 8.38 27.05 2.03
C ALA A 356 7.45 26.27 1.08
N ALA A 357 7.56 26.51 -0.23
CA ALA A 357 6.85 25.74 -1.26
C ALA A 357 7.42 24.32 -1.46
N GLY A 358 8.46 23.94 -0.71
CA GLY A 358 9.13 22.65 -0.80
C GLY A 358 9.99 22.47 -2.04
N MET A 359 10.21 23.51 -2.86
CA MET A 359 10.99 23.45 -4.10
C MET A 359 12.50 23.19 -3.84
N LEU A 360 12.96 23.50 -2.63
CA LEU A 360 14.35 23.32 -2.20
C LEU A 360 14.53 22.12 -1.27
N LYS A 361 13.61 21.14 -1.28
CA LYS A 361 13.66 19.97 -0.38
C LYS A 361 14.95 19.14 -0.51
N TYR A 362 15.56 19.11 -1.69
CA TYR A 362 16.84 18.40 -1.89
C TYR A 362 18.02 19.03 -1.12
N LEU A 363 17.86 20.25 -0.59
CA LEU A 363 18.82 20.95 0.26
C LEU A 363 18.46 20.85 1.76
N GLU A 364 17.54 19.97 2.14
CA GLU A 364 17.18 19.76 3.54
C GLU A 364 18.42 19.31 4.35
N GLY A 365 18.75 20.04 5.41
CA GLY A 365 19.96 19.81 6.22
C GLY A 365 21.27 20.30 5.60
N GLN A 366 21.24 21.01 4.47
CA GLN A 366 22.43 21.50 3.76
C GLN A 366 22.45 23.04 3.67
N GLU A 367 23.63 23.60 3.41
CA GLU A 367 23.80 25.02 3.09
C GLU A 367 23.21 25.38 1.72
N PHE A 368 22.85 26.66 1.54
CA PHE A 368 22.32 27.12 0.25
C PHE A 368 23.39 27.38 -0.80
N SER A 369 24.63 27.71 -0.44
CA SER A 369 25.75 28.09 -1.30
C SER A 369 25.33 28.99 -2.49
N PRO A 370 24.96 30.27 -2.23
CA PRO A 370 24.27 31.12 -3.21
C PRO A 370 25.02 31.36 -4.51
N ASP A 371 26.35 31.47 -4.45
CA ASP A 371 27.22 31.81 -5.59
C ASP A 371 27.66 30.60 -6.41
N ARG A 372 27.38 29.38 -5.93
CA ARG A 372 27.67 28.15 -6.69
C ARG A 372 26.85 28.14 -7.97
N LYS A 373 27.41 27.62 -9.07
CA LYS A 373 26.64 27.34 -10.28
C LYS A 373 25.42 26.46 -9.97
N LEU A 374 24.26 26.83 -10.52
CA LEU A 374 23.09 25.96 -10.53
C LEU A 374 23.31 24.87 -11.58
N THR A 375 23.33 23.61 -11.18
CA THR A 375 23.50 22.52 -12.15
C THR A 375 22.19 22.22 -12.89
N ARG A 376 22.29 21.58 -14.05
CA ARG A 376 21.11 21.13 -14.82
C ARG A 376 20.24 20.15 -14.04
N ALA A 377 20.85 19.25 -13.27
CA ALA A 377 20.12 18.33 -12.40
C ALA A 377 19.36 19.07 -11.29
N GLU A 378 19.99 20.04 -10.63
CA GLU A 378 19.33 20.87 -9.61
C GLU A 378 18.17 21.69 -10.20
N ALA A 379 18.36 22.27 -11.38
CA ALA A 379 17.28 22.98 -12.08
C ALA A 379 16.08 22.07 -12.36
N CYS A 380 16.32 20.81 -12.77
CA CYS A 380 15.27 19.82 -13.00
C CYS A 380 14.56 19.43 -11.70
N GLU A 381 15.31 19.20 -10.62
CA GLU A 381 14.74 18.87 -9.32
C GLU A 381 13.85 20.01 -8.79
N ILE A 382 14.31 21.26 -8.88
CA ILE A 382 13.52 22.43 -8.44
C ILE A 382 12.26 22.58 -9.33
N LEU A 383 12.41 22.46 -10.65
CA LEU A 383 11.30 22.58 -11.60
C LEU A 383 10.26 21.47 -11.41
N TYR A 384 10.69 20.23 -11.19
CA TYR A 384 9.81 19.08 -10.88
C TYR A 384 8.90 19.35 -9.68
N ARG A 385 9.36 20.17 -8.74
CA ARG A 385 8.61 20.50 -7.53
C ARG A 385 7.59 21.63 -7.69
N VAL A 386 7.63 22.36 -8.80
CA VAL A 386 6.67 23.41 -9.12
C VAL A 386 5.26 22.79 -9.26
N PRO A 387 4.21 23.33 -8.62
CA PRO A 387 2.86 22.75 -8.66
C PRO A 387 2.33 22.46 -10.07
N LEU A 388 2.56 23.39 -11.01
CA LEU A 388 2.19 23.20 -12.41
C LEU A 388 2.80 21.92 -13.02
N ILE A 389 4.05 21.63 -12.67
CA ILE A 389 4.79 20.48 -13.19
C ILE A 389 4.36 19.20 -12.50
N LYS A 390 4.12 19.23 -11.19
CA LYS A 390 3.53 18.10 -10.46
C LYS A 390 2.21 17.68 -11.08
N ASN A 391 1.32 18.63 -11.39
CA ASN A 391 0.04 18.34 -12.04
C ASN A 391 0.23 17.69 -13.43
N LYS A 392 1.21 18.14 -14.21
CA LYS A 392 1.55 17.51 -15.50
C LYS A 392 2.06 16.09 -15.33
N VAL A 393 2.90 15.86 -14.33
CA VAL A 393 3.40 14.52 -13.98
C VAL A 393 2.25 13.61 -13.52
N ASP A 394 1.35 14.11 -12.67
CA ASP A 394 0.18 13.36 -12.21
C ASP A 394 -0.73 12.98 -13.39
N ARG A 395 -1.04 13.94 -14.26
CA ARG A 395 -1.79 13.69 -15.49
C ARG A 395 -1.11 12.66 -16.39
N PHE A 396 0.21 12.73 -16.54
CA PHE A 396 0.97 11.72 -17.29
C PHE A 396 0.81 10.33 -16.66
N TRP A 397 0.93 10.21 -15.34
CA TRP A 397 0.73 8.93 -14.66
C TRP A 397 -0.70 8.40 -14.80
N GLU A 398 -1.70 9.27 -14.86
CA GLU A 398 -3.10 8.90 -15.04
C GLU A 398 -3.45 8.53 -16.48
N THR A 399 -3.00 9.32 -17.45
CA THR A 399 -3.47 9.24 -18.84
C THR A 399 -2.44 8.66 -19.82
N GLY A 400 -1.16 8.67 -19.47
CA GLY A 400 -0.06 8.38 -20.39
C GLY A 400 0.23 9.48 -21.42
N LEU A 401 -0.58 10.54 -21.47
CA LEU A 401 -0.39 11.65 -22.39
C LEU A 401 0.76 12.55 -21.93
N THR A 402 1.56 12.96 -22.90
CA THR A 402 2.60 13.99 -22.74
C THR A 402 2.06 15.32 -23.25
N SER A 403 2.69 16.45 -22.89
CA SER A 403 2.25 17.80 -23.30
C SER A 403 1.98 17.94 -24.80
N GLY A 404 2.72 17.19 -25.65
CA GLY A 404 2.64 17.28 -27.10
C GLY A 404 1.61 16.39 -27.79
N THR A 405 0.78 15.64 -27.05
CA THR A 405 -0.20 14.68 -27.62
C THR A 405 -1.66 15.13 -27.50
N GLN A 406 -1.92 16.45 -27.51
CA GLN A 406 -3.29 16.97 -27.66
C GLN A 406 -3.77 16.93 -29.12
#